data_AF-A0A432MCT7-F1
#
_entry.id   AF-A0A432MCT7-F1
#
_cell.length_a   1.000
_cell.length_b   1.000
_cell.length_c   1.000
_cell.angle_alpha   90.00
_cell.angle_beta   90.00
_cell.angle_gamma   90.00
#
_symmetry.space_group_name_H-M   'P 1'
#
loop_
_entity.id
_entity.type
_entity.pdbx_description
1 polymer ?
#
loop_
_entity_poly.entity_id
_entity_poly.type
_entity_poly.pdbx_seq_one_letter_code
_entity_poly.pdbx_strand_id
1 'polypeptide(L)'
;MTTRVARLLVLFGLIAGLCVTPREPASATGPARDASAEPGAGHSCGALALALFGRLQGLAWDPAEVDRRLGPDSGPGHSMAQLIRTANAMGLSLRGVRLDPAAWPMSGPAILHLQRGRAGHFVVIRPVGQSGRLVQLLDPPSTSEVLELDRLARSPEWTGAAIVARPAFGASPWGLLVAGAAFVLVGIAAMRTRDRSRRVGEHS
;
A
#
# COMPACT_ATOMS: atom_id res chain seq x y z
N MET A 1 64.21 -28.08 7.06
CA MET A 1 63.53 -27.80 8.36
C MET A 1 62.70 -26.52 8.17
N THR A 2 61.55 -26.46 7.48
CA THR A 2 60.20 -27.06 7.68
C THR A 2 59.47 -26.65 8.96
N THR A 3 58.83 -25.48 8.92
CA THR A 3 57.71 -25.06 9.81
C THR A 3 56.86 -24.06 9.01
N ARG A 4 55.75 -24.46 8.39
CA ARG A 4 54.37 -24.60 8.90
C ARG A 4 53.66 -23.26 9.20
N VAL A 5 52.57 -23.03 8.43
CA VAL A 5 51.27 -22.42 8.82
C VAL A 5 51.30 -20.88 8.91
N ALA A 6 50.40 -20.07 8.32
CA ALA A 6 48.95 -20.22 8.20
C ALA A 6 48.37 -19.54 6.95
N ARG A 7 47.43 -20.24 6.32
CA ARG A 7 46.44 -19.71 5.38
C ARG A 7 45.54 -18.69 6.10
N LEU A 8 45.47 -17.45 5.63
CA LEU A 8 44.39 -16.54 6.00
C LEU A 8 43.33 -16.61 4.90
N LEU A 9 42.26 -17.35 5.22
CA LEU A 9 41.05 -17.49 4.42
C LEU A 9 40.46 -16.11 4.09
N VAL A 10 40.31 -15.85 2.80
CA VAL A 10 39.43 -14.81 2.28
C VAL A 10 38.00 -15.23 2.59
N LEU A 11 37.35 -14.51 3.52
CA LEU A 11 35.94 -14.66 3.82
C LEU A 11 35.14 -14.00 2.69
N PHE A 12 35.02 -14.69 1.55
CA PHE A 12 34.07 -14.33 0.51
C PHE A 12 32.65 -14.62 1.03
N GLY A 13 31.84 -13.56 1.03
CA GLY A 13 30.47 -13.58 1.51
C GLY A 13 29.64 -14.67 0.83
N LEU A 14 29.10 -15.55 1.65
CA LEU A 14 28.04 -16.48 1.30
C LEU A 14 26.76 -15.66 1.11
N ILE A 15 26.60 -15.04 -0.06
CA ILE A 15 25.28 -14.55 -0.50
C ILE A 15 24.50 -15.80 -0.87
N ALA A 16 23.68 -16.27 0.08
CA ALA A 16 22.63 -17.23 -0.18
C ALA A 16 21.75 -16.68 -1.31
N GLY A 17 21.94 -17.23 -2.51
CA GLY A 17 20.98 -17.13 -3.59
C GLY A 17 19.69 -17.77 -3.10
N LEU A 18 18.71 -16.94 -2.76
CA LEU A 18 17.32 -17.36 -2.77
C LEU A 18 17.01 -17.73 -4.21
N CYS A 19 17.05 -19.03 -4.50
CA CYS A 19 16.38 -19.62 -5.65
C CYS A 19 14.91 -19.24 -5.54
N VAL A 20 14.54 -18.18 -6.26
CA VAL A 20 13.15 -17.89 -6.63
C VAL A 20 12.72 -19.08 -7.48
N THR A 21 12.03 -20.03 -6.87
CA THR A 21 11.33 -21.07 -7.63
C THR A 21 10.18 -20.39 -8.39
N PRO A 22 10.03 -20.61 -9.70
CA PRO A 22 8.84 -20.18 -10.40
C PRO A 22 7.65 -20.94 -9.82
N ARG A 23 6.75 -20.21 -9.15
CA ARG A 23 5.47 -20.74 -8.69
C ARG A 23 4.60 -20.98 -9.92
N GLU A 24 4.46 -22.24 -10.31
CA GLU A 24 3.45 -22.68 -11.29
C GLU A 24 2.08 -22.07 -10.94
N PRO A 25 1.35 -21.53 -11.93
CA PRO A 25 -0.06 -21.23 -11.73
C PRO A 25 -0.78 -22.56 -11.57
N ALA A 26 -1.17 -22.88 -10.34
CA ALA A 26 -2.10 -23.96 -10.09
C ALA A 26 -3.42 -23.62 -10.82
N SER A 27 -3.64 -24.29 -11.96
CA SER A 27 -4.94 -24.43 -12.60
C SER A 27 -5.88 -25.12 -11.61
N ALA A 28 -6.55 -24.32 -10.79
CA ALA A 28 -7.68 -24.76 -9.98
C ALA A 28 -8.95 -24.55 -10.80
N THR A 29 -9.25 -25.50 -11.67
CA THR A 29 -10.61 -25.70 -12.20
C THR A 29 -11.43 -26.31 -11.05
N GLY A 30 -11.89 -25.45 -10.14
CA GLY A 30 -12.89 -25.80 -9.13
C GLY A 30 -14.30 -25.66 -9.72
N PRO A 31 -15.24 -26.55 -9.40
CA PRO A 31 -16.58 -26.52 -9.95
C PRO A 31 -17.30 -25.22 -9.53
N ALA A 32 -18.11 -24.70 -10.45
CA ALA A 32 -19.04 -23.62 -10.21
C ALA A 32 -19.84 -23.90 -8.93
N ARG A 33 -19.53 -23.17 -7.86
CA ARG A 33 -20.35 -23.16 -6.66
C ARG A 33 -21.55 -22.27 -6.95
N ASP A 34 -22.64 -22.96 -7.25
CA ASP A 34 -24.03 -22.63 -6.98
C ASP A 34 -24.27 -21.20 -6.48
N ALA A 35 -24.80 -20.40 -7.39
CA ALA A 35 -25.56 -19.21 -7.10
C ALA A 35 -26.80 -19.61 -6.27
N SER A 36 -26.67 -19.58 -4.95
CA SER A 36 -27.78 -19.50 -3.97
C SER A 36 -27.17 -19.22 -2.59
N ALA A 37 -26.70 -18.00 -2.36
CA ALA A 37 -26.45 -17.49 -1.02
C ALA A 37 -27.60 -16.55 -0.65
N GLU A 38 -28.33 -16.96 0.38
CA GLU A 38 -29.39 -16.25 1.11
C GLU A 38 -29.09 -14.75 1.36
N PRO A 39 -30.12 -13.88 1.51
CA PRO A 39 -29.94 -12.48 1.85
C PRO A 39 -29.53 -12.33 3.33
N GLY A 40 -28.22 -12.38 3.61
CA GLY A 40 -27.67 -12.26 4.96
C GLY A 40 -26.30 -11.58 4.99
N ALA A 41 -26.25 -10.39 5.58
CA ALA A 41 -25.06 -9.57 5.89
C ALA A 41 -24.25 -9.05 4.67
N GLY A 42 -24.85 -8.12 3.91
CA GLY A 42 -24.07 -7.27 3.01
C GLY A 42 -23.07 -6.44 3.80
N HIS A 43 -21.78 -6.57 3.49
CA HIS A 43 -20.72 -5.73 4.05
C HIS A 43 -21.02 -4.24 3.78
N SER A 44 -20.64 -3.37 4.71
CA SER A 44 -20.79 -1.92 4.51
C SER A 44 -20.02 -1.44 3.26
N CYS A 45 -20.54 -0.40 2.58
CA CYS A 45 -19.84 0.19 1.42
C CYS A 45 -18.44 0.71 1.80
N GLY A 46 -18.29 1.21 3.04
CA GLY A 46 -17.01 1.62 3.61
C GLY A 46 -16.01 0.47 3.74
N ALA A 47 -16.45 -0.68 4.27
CA ALA A 47 -15.60 -1.87 4.39
C ALA A 47 -15.17 -2.42 3.03
N LEU A 48 -16.12 -2.51 2.08
CA LEU A 48 -15.82 -2.99 0.73
C LEU A 48 -14.85 -2.07 -0.01
N ALA A 49 -15.08 -0.76 0.04
CA ALA A 49 -14.20 0.23 -0.58
C ALA A 49 -12.80 0.20 0.04
N LEU A 50 -12.69 0.11 1.38
CA LEU A 50 -11.40 0.08 2.05
C LEU A 50 -10.63 -1.22 1.80
N ALA A 51 -11.31 -2.37 1.81
CA ALA A 51 -10.71 -3.66 1.47
C ALA A 51 -10.20 -3.67 0.02
N LEU A 52 -11.01 -3.18 -0.93
CA LEU A 52 -10.61 -3.05 -2.33
C LEU A 52 -9.44 -2.09 -2.51
N PHE A 53 -9.45 -0.95 -1.83
CA PHE A 53 -8.35 -0.01 -1.85
C PHE A 53 -7.05 -0.66 -1.34
N GLY A 54 -7.11 -1.39 -0.21
CA GLY A 54 -5.98 -2.16 0.31
C GLY A 54 -5.42 -3.13 -0.73
N ARG A 55 -6.28 -3.86 -1.45
CA ARG A 55 -5.85 -4.77 -2.54
C ARG A 55 -5.13 -4.06 -3.67
N LEU A 56 -5.59 -2.86 -4.06
CA LEU A 56 -4.89 -2.04 -5.06
C LEU A 56 -3.53 -1.52 -4.56
N GLN A 57 -3.32 -1.47 -3.25
CA GLN A 57 -2.03 -1.18 -2.62
C GLN A 57 -1.18 -2.44 -2.38
N GLY A 58 -1.61 -3.62 -2.85
CA GLY A 58 -0.91 -4.90 -2.65
C GLY A 58 -1.20 -5.58 -1.31
N LEU A 59 -2.19 -5.12 -0.54
CA LEU A 59 -2.59 -5.70 0.74
C LEU A 59 -3.80 -6.63 0.59
N ALA A 60 -3.73 -7.85 1.12
CA ALA A 60 -4.82 -8.82 1.05
C ALA A 60 -5.76 -8.70 2.26
N TRP A 61 -6.55 -7.62 2.31
CA TRP A 61 -7.57 -7.45 3.36
C TRP A 61 -8.86 -8.20 3.03
N ASP A 62 -9.38 -8.92 4.02
CA ASP A 62 -10.70 -9.55 3.99
C ASP A 62 -11.78 -8.52 4.36
N PRO A 63 -12.81 -8.30 3.51
CA PRO A 63 -13.88 -7.35 3.81
C PRO A 63 -14.56 -7.57 5.17
N ALA A 64 -14.73 -8.83 5.60
CA ALA A 64 -15.34 -9.12 6.90
C ALA A 64 -14.48 -8.65 8.07
N GLU A 65 -13.15 -8.77 7.96
CA GLU A 65 -12.23 -8.25 8.96
C GLU A 65 -12.21 -6.72 8.99
N VAL A 66 -12.25 -6.08 7.81
CA VAL A 66 -12.33 -4.62 7.72
C VAL A 66 -13.62 -4.11 8.36
N ASP A 67 -14.75 -4.76 8.08
CA ASP A 67 -16.06 -4.42 8.62
C ASP A 67 -16.08 -4.55 10.16
N ARG A 68 -15.55 -5.66 10.70
CA ARG A 68 -15.39 -5.84 12.15
C ARG A 68 -14.56 -4.73 12.81
N ARG A 69 -13.49 -4.28 12.16
CA ARG A 69 -12.61 -3.22 12.70
C ARG A 69 -13.20 -1.82 12.56
N LEU A 70 -13.99 -1.57 11.52
CA LEU A 70 -14.73 -0.32 11.38
C LEU A 70 -15.79 -0.18 12.47
N GLY A 71 -16.35 -1.31 12.92
CA GLY A 71 -17.38 -1.35 13.93
C GLY A 71 -18.73 -0.85 13.38
N PRO A 72 -19.73 -0.63 14.26
CA PRO A 72 -21.06 -0.26 13.83
C PRO A 72 -21.09 1.10 13.12
N ASP A 73 -21.93 1.19 12.10
CA ASP A 73 -22.19 2.42 11.34
C ASP A 73 -22.77 3.51 12.25
N SER A 74 -22.41 4.76 11.99
CA SER A 74 -22.81 5.91 12.81
C SER A 74 -24.16 6.50 12.42
N GLY A 75 -25.02 5.73 11.75
CA GLY A 75 -26.27 6.20 11.14
C GLY A 75 -26.18 6.33 9.62
N PRO A 76 -25.54 7.37 9.05
CA PRO A 76 -25.45 7.58 7.60
C PRO A 76 -24.38 6.71 6.90
N GLY A 77 -23.88 5.67 7.56
CA GLY A 77 -22.71 4.88 7.16
C GLY A 77 -21.45 5.25 7.96
N HIS A 78 -20.30 4.67 7.60
CA HIS A 78 -19.01 5.04 8.20
C HIS A 78 -18.56 6.44 7.76
N SER A 79 -17.88 7.15 8.65
CA SER A 79 -17.20 8.41 8.33
C SER A 79 -15.85 8.18 7.66
N MET A 80 -15.40 9.14 6.84
CA MET A 80 -14.03 9.14 6.31
C MET A 80 -12.97 9.02 7.42
N ALA A 81 -13.23 9.63 8.59
CA ALA A 81 -12.33 9.56 9.72
C ALA A 81 -12.23 8.14 10.30
N GLN A 82 -13.33 7.38 10.32
CA GLN A 82 -13.30 5.95 10.68
C GLN A 82 -12.48 5.15 9.68
N LEU A 83 -12.72 5.32 8.38
CA LEU A 83 -11.95 4.62 7.33
C LEU A 83 -10.44 4.89 7.47
N ILE A 84 -10.04 6.14 7.66
CA ILE A 84 -8.63 6.52 7.83
C ILE A 84 -8.04 5.90 9.09
N ARG A 85 -8.75 5.96 10.24
CA ARG A 85 -8.27 5.37 11.50
C ARG A 85 -8.12 3.86 11.38
N THR A 86 -9.09 3.18 10.79
CA THR A 86 -9.04 1.72 10.58
C THR A 86 -7.91 1.34 9.64
N ALA A 87 -7.74 2.04 8.52
CA ALA A 87 -6.63 1.79 7.59
C ALA A 87 -5.27 1.96 8.26
N ASN A 88 -5.09 3.03 9.04
CA ASN A 88 -3.85 3.29 9.78
C ASN A 88 -3.58 2.17 10.79
N ALA A 89 -4.60 1.71 11.52
CA ALA A 89 -4.50 0.59 12.46
C ALA A 89 -4.22 -0.76 11.75
N MET A 90 -4.53 -0.86 10.46
CA MET A 90 -4.23 -2.01 9.59
C MET A 90 -2.90 -1.86 8.83
N GLY A 91 -2.09 -0.85 9.17
CA GLY A 91 -0.74 -0.68 8.61
C GLY A 91 -0.67 0.12 7.30
N LEU A 92 -1.78 0.72 6.85
CA LEU A 92 -1.82 1.57 5.66
C LEU A 92 -2.05 3.02 6.04
N SER A 93 -1.04 3.87 5.81
CA SER A 93 -1.16 5.30 6.15
C SER A 93 -1.99 6.05 5.11
N LEU A 94 -3.16 6.54 5.53
CA LEU A 94 -4.08 7.29 4.67
C LEU A 94 -4.21 8.76 5.09
N ARG A 95 -4.69 9.61 4.18
CA ARG A 95 -5.14 10.98 4.48
C ARG A 95 -6.37 11.36 3.67
N GLY A 96 -7.22 12.18 4.28
CA GLY A 96 -8.31 12.86 3.57
C GLY A 96 -7.78 14.04 2.76
N VAL A 97 -8.35 14.26 1.58
CA VAL A 97 -8.01 15.34 0.66
C VAL A 97 -9.26 15.89 -0.01
N ARG A 98 -9.17 17.12 -0.51
CA ARG A 98 -10.14 17.68 -1.46
C ARG A 98 -9.60 17.42 -2.87
N LEU A 99 -10.40 16.77 -3.71
CA LEU A 99 -10.06 16.57 -5.11
C LEU A 99 -10.48 17.80 -5.91
N ASP A 100 -9.50 18.39 -6.59
CA ASP A 100 -9.73 19.32 -7.68
C ASP A 100 -9.49 18.58 -9.01
N PRO A 101 -10.54 18.23 -9.77
CA PRO A 101 -10.41 17.49 -11.03
C PRO A 101 -9.44 18.12 -12.03
N ALA A 102 -9.34 19.45 -12.05
CA ALA A 102 -8.46 20.17 -12.98
C ALA A 102 -6.97 20.08 -12.58
N ALA A 103 -6.70 19.95 -11.28
CA ALA A 103 -5.36 19.97 -10.72
C ALA A 103 -4.89 18.61 -10.19
N TRP A 104 -5.63 17.52 -10.46
CA TRP A 104 -5.34 16.21 -9.87
C TRP A 104 -4.57 15.26 -10.80
N PRO A 105 -3.23 15.22 -10.74
CA PRO A 105 -2.46 14.16 -11.35
C PRO A 105 -2.62 12.90 -10.49
N MET A 106 -3.58 12.04 -10.83
CA MET A 106 -3.77 10.79 -10.11
C MET A 106 -2.62 9.84 -10.44
N SER A 107 -1.67 9.69 -9.51
CA SER A 107 -0.57 8.71 -9.61
C SER A 107 -0.93 7.33 -9.04
N GLY A 108 -2.11 7.20 -8.42
CA GLY A 108 -2.56 5.98 -7.77
C GLY A 108 -4.06 6.01 -7.45
N PRO A 109 -4.60 4.93 -6.87
CA PRO A 109 -6.00 4.86 -6.54
C PRO A 109 -6.38 5.83 -5.41
N ALA A 110 -7.67 6.15 -5.32
CA ALA A 110 -8.28 6.94 -4.25
C ALA A 110 -9.63 6.35 -3.85
N ILE A 111 -10.03 6.50 -2.58
CA ILE A 111 -11.41 6.26 -2.14
C ILE A 111 -12.15 7.59 -2.24
N LEU A 112 -13.22 7.67 -3.01
CA LEU A 112 -14.09 8.83 -3.06
C LEU A 112 -15.22 8.69 -2.05
N HIS A 113 -15.64 9.84 -1.51
CA HIS A 113 -16.91 9.97 -0.84
C HIS A 113 -17.92 10.62 -1.78
N LEU A 114 -19.06 9.99 -1.99
CA LEU A 114 -20.17 10.48 -2.80
C LEU A 114 -21.40 10.69 -1.90
N GLN A 115 -22.27 11.61 -2.30
CA GLN A 115 -23.56 11.85 -1.66
C GLN A 115 -24.66 11.20 -2.51
N ARG A 116 -24.99 9.94 -2.22
CA ARG A 116 -26.02 9.20 -2.97
C ARG A 116 -27.34 9.27 -2.21
N GLY A 117 -28.22 10.16 -2.66
CA GLY A 117 -29.46 10.48 -1.95
C GLY A 117 -29.18 11.07 -0.56
N ARG A 118 -29.69 10.45 0.50
CA ARG A 118 -29.50 10.91 1.90
C ARG A 118 -28.31 10.26 2.61
N ALA A 119 -27.62 9.31 2.00
CA ALA A 119 -26.52 8.57 2.60
C ALA A 119 -25.17 8.90 1.94
N GLY A 120 -24.10 8.82 2.72
CA GLY A 120 -22.74 8.83 2.20
C GLY A 120 -22.44 7.48 1.53
N HIS A 121 -21.70 7.51 0.42
CA HIS A 121 -21.33 6.31 -0.32
C HIS A 121 -19.83 6.34 -0.64
N PHE A 122 -19.15 5.21 -0.45
CA PHE A 122 -17.72 5.09 -0.75
C PHE A 122 -17.50 4.25 -1.98
N VAL A 123 -16.70 4.78 -2.89
CA VAL A 123 -16.28 4.11 -4.13
C VAL A 123 -14.79 4.26 -4.29
N VAL A 124 -14.15 3.35 -5.03
CA VAL A 124 -12.72 3.43 -5.31
C VAL A 124 -12.54 3.87 -6.75
N ILE A 125 -11.67 4.85 -6.98
CA ILE A 125 -11.22 5.20 -8.33
C ILE A 125 -9.75 4.82 -8.49
N ARG A 126 -9.36 4.48 -9.72
CA ARG A 126 -7.95 4.36 -10.12
C ARG A 126 -7.73 5.03 -11.47
N PRO A 127 -6.57 5.66 -11.70
CA PRO A 127 -6.25 6.18 -13.03
C PRO A 127 -6.18 5.04 -14.04
N VAL A 128 -6.59 5.33 -15.27
CA VAL A 128 -6.43 4.47 -16.44
C VAL A 128 -5.88 5.30 -17.60
N GLY A 129 -4.96 4.71 -18.35
CA GLY A 129 -4.25 5.43 -19.42
C GLY A 129 -3.16 6.38 -18.91
N GLN A 130 -2.53 7.09 -19.84
CA GLN A 130 -1.36 7.93 -19.58
C GLN A 130 -1.71 9.39 -19.25
N SER A 131 -2.92 9.84 -19.58
CA SER A 131 -3.33 11.25 -19.41
C SER A 131 -3.76 11.60 -17.99
N GLY A 132 -4.05 10.60 -17.15
CA GLY A 132 -4.62 10.80 -15.81
C GLY A 132 -6.06 11.32 -15.79
N ARG A 133 -6.69 11.53 -16.96
CA ARG A 133 -8.06 12.06 -17.08
C ARG A 133 -9.13 10.98 -17.04
N LEU A 134 -8.78 9.76 -17.46
CA LEU A 134 -9.67 8.60 -17.39
C LEU A 134 -9.45 7.88 -16.07
N VAL A 135 -10.55 7.50 -15.45
CA VAL A 135 -10.58 6.83 -14.17
C VAL A 135 -11.50 5.63 -14.26
N GLN A 136 -11.07 4.50 -13.69
CA GLN A 136 -11.93 3.36 -13.49
C GLN A 136 -12.59 3.53 -12.13
N LEU A 137 -13.89 3.73 -12.13
CA LEU A 137 -14.75 3.75 -10.96
C LEU A 137 -15.11 2.32 -10.58
N LEU A 138 -14.80 1.95 -9.36
CA LEU A 138 -15.05 0.64 -8.76
C LEU A 138 -16.03 0.86 -7.60
N ASP A 139 -17.27 0.43 -7.77
CA ASP A 139 -18.36 0.57 -6.80
C ASP A 139 -18.88 -0.82 -6.38
N PRO A 140 -18.23 -1.54 -5.45
CA PRO A 140 -18.66 -2.88 -5.06
C PRO A 140 -20.03 -2.87 -4.36
N PRO A 141 -20.91 -3.87 -4.60
CA PRO A 141 -20.70 -5.08 -5.42
C PRO A 141 -20.99 -4.88 -6.92
N SER A 142 -21.28 -3.66 -7.36
CA SER A 142 -21.65 -3.33 -8.73
C SER A 142 -20.47 -3.39 -9.72
N THR A 143 -20.79 -3.24 -11.00
CA THR A 143 -19.82 -3.30 -12.10
C THR A 143 -18.88 -2.09 -12.12
N SER A 144 -17.65 -2.28 -12.60
CA SER A 144 -16.71 -1.18 -12.82
C SER A 144 -17.02 -0.43 -14.11
N GLU A 145 -16.91 0.90 -14.09
CA GLU A 145 -17.02 1.76 -15.27
C GLU A 145 -15.73 2.55 -15.47
N VAL A 146 -15.33 2.76 -16.73
CA VAL A 146 -14.25 3.71 -17.07
C VAL A 146 -14.89 4.99 -17.59
N LEU A 147 -14.59 6.12 -16.96
CA LEU A 147 -15.11 7.42 -17.34
C LEU A 147 -14.07 8.52 -17.14
N GLU A 148 -14.34 9.70 -17.70
CA GLU A 148 -13.55 10.91 -17.44
C GLU A 148 -13.80 11.42 -16.01
N LEU A 149 -12.73 11.79 -15.30
CA LEU A 149 -12.84 12.37 -13.95
C LEU A 149 -13.70 13.65 -13.96
N ASP A 150 -13.58 14.46 -15.02
CA ASP A 150 -14.38 15.67 -15.21
C ASP A 150 -15.89 15.35 -15.29
N ARG A 151 -16.26 14.21 -15.90
CA ARG A 151 -17.65 13.73 -15.95
C ARG A 151 -18.14 13.31 -14.56
N LEU A 152 -17.30 12.61 -13.80
CA LEU A 152 -17.61 12.22 -12.43
C LEU A 152 -17.82 13.44 -11.51
N ALA A 153 -16.97 14.45 -11.65
CA ALA A 153 -17.00 15.65 -10.82
C ALA A 153 -18.20 16.57 -11.11
N ARG A 154 -18.81 16.45 -12.30
CA ARG A 154 -20.07 17.14 -12.64
C ARG A 154 -21.31 16.42 -12.10
N SER A 155 -21.17 15.21 -11.53
CA SER A 155 -22.28 14.49 -10.93
C SER A 155 -22.84 15.23 -9.72
N PRO A 156 -24.17 15.26 -9.51
CA PRO A 156 -24.76 15.80 -8.28
C PRO A 156 -24.33 15.02 -7.03
N GLU A 157 -23.86 13.78 -7.16
CA GLU A 157 -23.33 12.97 -6.05
C GLU A 157 -21.89 13.37 -5.66
N TRP A 158 -21.22 14.21 -6.45
CA TRP A 158 -19.83 14.58 -6.22
C TRP A 158 -19.69 15.41 -4.95
N THR A 159 -19.04 14.85 -3.93
CA THR A 159 -18.75 15.64 -2.73
C THR A 159 -17.44 16.37 -2.85
N GLY A 160 -16.50 15.94 -3.70
CA GLY A 160 -15.12 16.43 -3.78
C GLY A 160 -14.18 15.93 -2.68
N ALA A 161 -14.66 15.13 -1.74
CA ALA A 161 -13.85 14.55 -0.68
C ALA A 161 -13.32 13.17 -1.08
N ALA A 162 -12.03 12.93 -0.82
CA ALA A 162 -11.39 11.65 -1.09
C ALA A 162 -10.38 11.26 -0.02
N ILE A 163 -10.00 9.99 -0.02
CA ILE A 163 -8.94 9.41 0.80
C ILE A 163 -7.87 8.86 -0.13
N VAL A 164 -6.62 9.19 0.14
CA VAL A 164 -5.46 8.72 -0.62
C VAL A 164 -4.39 8.15 0.30
N ALA A 165 -3.56 7.27 -0.24
CA ALA A 165 -2.38 6.79 0.45
C ALA A 165 -1.41 7.95 0.72
N ARG A 166 -0.80 7.97 1.91
CA ARG A 166 0.36 8.82 2.16
C ARG A 166 1.59 8.16 1.51
N PRO A 167 2.45 8.94 0.84
CA PRO A 167 3.74 8.40 0.40
C PRO A 167 4.51 7.88 1.62
N ALA A 168 5.03 6.66 1.53
CA ALA A 168 5.84 6.09 2.59
C ALA A 168 7.09 6.95 2.83
N PHE A 169 7.44 7.19 4.09
CA PHE A 169 8.67 7.88 4.46
C PHE A 169 9.85 7.04 3.92
N GLY A 170 10.63 7.58 2.99
CA GLY A 170 11.72 6.85 2.31
C GLY A 170 11.45 6.44 0.86
N ALA A 171 10.21 6.52 0.36
CA ALA A 171 9.92 6.36 -1.07
C ALA A 171 10.28 7.60 -1.90
N SER A 172 10.69 8.69 -1.22
CA SER A 172 11.35 9.82 -1.87
C SER A 172 12.79 9.42 -2.21
N PRO A 173 13.29 9.75 -3.42
CA PRO A 173 14.68 9.48 -3.79
C PRO A 173 15.68 10.06 -2.76
N TRP A 174 15.31 11.14 -2.08
CA TRP A 174 16.10 11.74 -1.00
C TRP A 174 16.21 10.86 0.25
N GLY A 175 15.16 10.11 0.58
CA GLY A 175 15.17 9.22 1.75
C GLY A 175 16.14 8.07 1.61
N LEU A 176 16.22 7.47 0.40
CA LEU A 176 17.21 6.43 0.09
C LEU A 176 18.64 6.98 0.10
N LEU A 177 18.86 8.19 -0.41
CA LEU A 177 20.18 8.84 -0.39
C LEU A 177 20.66 9.12 1.03
N VAL A 178 19.78 9.62 1.91
CA VAL A 178 20.12 9.90 3.31
C VAL A 178 20.42 8.61 4.08
N ALA A 179 19.61 7.57 3.90
CA ALA A 179 19.86 6.27 4.51
C ALA A 179 21.20 5.67 4.03
N GLY A 180 21.46 5.71 2.73
CA GLY A 180 22.74 5.27 2.15
C GLY A 180 23.94 6.03 2.71
N ALA A 181 23.85 7.36 2.81
CA ALA A 181 24.91 8.20 3.37
C ALA A 181 25.20 7.86 4.84
N ALA A 182 24.17 7.61 5.65
CA ALA A 182 24.33 7.21 7.04
C ALA A 182 25.09 5.87 7.17
N PHE A 183 24.76 4.86 6.36
CA PHE A 183 25.48 3.58 6.34
C PHE A 183 26.95 3.74 5.96
N VAL A 184 27.26 4.58 4.97
CA VAL A 184 28.65 4.86 4.56
C VAL A 184 29.44 5.52 5.70
N LEU A 185 28.86 6.51 6.37
CA LEU A 185 29.54 7.20 7.49
C LEU A 185 29.78 6.26 8.68
N VAL A 186 28.82 5.41 9.02
CA VAL A 186 28.98 4.40 10.08
C VAL A 186 30.07 3.40 9.70
N GLY A 187 30.11 2.95 8.44
CA GLY A 187 31.17 2.06 7.94
C GLY A 187 32.56 2.68 8.04
N ILE A 188 32.71 3.95 7.64
CA ILE A 188 33.98 4.70 7.74
C ILE A 188 34.39 4.86 9.21
N ALA A 189 33.45 5.19 10.11
CA ALA A 189 33.73 5.33 11.53
C ALA A 189 34.20 3.99 12.15
N ALA A 190 33.53 2.89 11.83
CA ALA A 190 33.90 1.55 12.30
C ALA A 190 35.26 1.09 11.76
N MET A 191 35.62 1.44 10.52
CA MET A 191 36.96 1.17 9.98
C MET A 191 38.05 1.96 10.72
N ARG A 192 37.81 3.24 11.02
CA ARG A 192 38.78 4.09 11.72
C ARG A 192 39.03 3.65 13.15
N THR A 193 38.00 3.21 13.87
CA THR A 193 38.17 2.69 15.23
C THR A 193 38.98 1.39 15.22
N ARG A 194 38.74 0.51 14.25
CA ARG A 194 39.46 -0.75 14.10
C ARG A 194 40.94 -0.57 13.76
N ASP A 195 41.28 0.42 12.92
CA ASP A 195 42.68 0.74 12.61
C ASP A 195 43.42 1.32 13.83
N ARG A 196 42.72 2.13 14.65
CA ARG A 196 43.27 2.68 15.88
C ARG A 196 43.60 1.60 16.91
N SER A 197 42.75 0.58 17.05
CA SER A 197 42.99 -0.54 17.96
C SER A 197 44.16 -1.44 17.55
N ARG A 198 44.48 -1.53 16.25
CA ARG A 198 45.61 -2.33 15.77
C ARG A 198 46.96 -1.69 16.09
N ARG A 199 47.09 -0.37 15.92
CA ARG A 199 48.35 0.34 16.18
C ARG A 199 48.76 0.38 17.66
N VAL A 200 47.79 0.31 18.57
CA VAL A 200 48.07 0.31 20.02
C VAL A 200 48.63 -1.05 20.49
N GLY A 201 48.35 -2.14 19.77
CA GLY A 201 48.83 -3.47 20.12
C GLY A 201 50.27 -3.81 19.67
N GLU A 202 50.91 -2.99 18.84
CA GLU A 202 52.27 -3.25 18.33
C GLU A 202 53.39 -2.60 19.18
N HIS A 203 53.03 -1.89 20.25
CA HIS A 203 53.98 -1.20 21.15
C HIS A 203 53.91 -1.69 22.61
N SER A 204 53.30 -2.84 22.86
CA SER A 204 53.30 -3.55 24.15
C SER A 204 54.01 -4.89 23.99
#